data_AF-A0A9D8Q049-F1
#
_entry.id   AF-A0A9D8Q049-F1
#
_cell.length_a   1.000
_cell.length_b   1.000
_cell.length_c   1.000
_cell.angle_alpha   90.00
_cell.angle_beta   90.00
_cell.angle_gamma   90.00
#
_symmetry.space_group_name_H-M   'P 1'
#
loop_
_entity.id
_entity.type
_entity.pdbx_description
1 polymer ?
#
loop_
_entity_poly.entity_id
_entity_poly.type
_entity_poly.pdbx_seq_one_letter_code
_entity_poly.pdbx_strand_id
1 'polypeptide(L)'
;MTDDDGYIRLSRQALDQIRLVHLVSGLDEEERTGAMGAVHSAICGYTEWATASAPAVSVGWDWHIDTLARPVSAACRDAPRSNVMLVDGQGRDIGPEYTARCLQRLVEALEWKPVVLDAIGFR
;
A
#
# COMPACT_ATOMS: atom_id res chain seq x y z
N MET A 1 8.27 -7.29 17.84
CA MET A 1 8.36 -6.12 18.72
C MET A 1 8.74 -4.97 17.83
N THR A 2 7.95 -3.90 17.84
CA THR A 2 8.36 -2.59 17.30
C THR A 2 9.37 -1.99 18.28
N ASP A 3 10.36 -1.26 17.79
CA ASP A 3 11.21 -0.44 18.66
C ASP A 3 10.42 0.75 19.21
N ASP A 4 11.01 1.52 20.13
CA ASP A 4 10.35 2.65 20.82
C ASP A 4 9.84 3.75 19.86
N ASP A 5 10.33 3.77 18.62
CA ASP A 5 9.91 4.69 17.54
C ASP A 5 8.76 4.15 16.68
N GLY A 6 8.24 2.96 16.99
CA GLY A 6 7.13 2.34 16.27
C GLY A 6 7.53 1.60 15.00
N TYR A 7 8.81 1.56 14.64
CA TYR A 7 9.29 0.84 13.47
C TYR A 7 9.62 -0.63 13.78
N ILE A 8 9.40 -1.47 12.77
CA ILE A 8 9.93 -2.82 12.65
C ILE A 8 11.12 -2.75 11.71
N ARG A 9 12.31 -2.97 12.26
CA ARG A 9 13.56 -2.97 11.50
C ARG A 9 13.73 -4.28 10.74
N LEU A 10 13.78 -4.21 9.42
CA LEU A 10 13.94 -5.37 8.54
C LEU A 10 15.14 -5.21 7.62
N SER A 11 15.86 -6.29 7.38
CA SER A 11 16.78 -6.34 6.24
C SER A 11 15.99 -6.39 4.93
N ARG A 12 16.63 -6.01 3.82
CA ARG A 12 15.99 -6.14 2.50
C ARG A 12 15.56 -7.57 2.19
N GLN A 13 16.38 -8.56 2.53
CA GLN A 13 16.07 -9.97 2.34
C GLN A 13 14.83 -10.40 3.16
N ALA A 14 14.71 -9.90 4.40
CA ALA A 14 13.55 -10.20 5.22
C ALA A 14 12.26 -9.58 4.64
N LEU A 15 12.34 -8.34 4.12
CA LEU A 15 11.22 -7.70 3.44
C LEU A 15 10.76 -8.52 2.22
N ASP A 16 11.68 -9.00 1.39
CA ASP A 16 11.35 -9.78 0.19
C ASP A 16 10.71 -11.16 0.53
N GLN A 17 10.76 -11.59 1.79
CA GLN A 17 10.16 -12.85 2.27
C GLN A 17 8.82 -12.67 2.98
N ILE A 18 8.38 -11.44 3.25
CA ILE A 18 7.12 -11.23 3.96
C ILE A 18 5.93 -11.63 3.09
N ARG A 19 4.90 -12.17 3.74
CA ARG A 19 3.61 -12.46 3.11
C ARG A 19 2.56 -11.55 3.70
N LEU A 20 2.10 -10.61 2.89
CA LEU A 20 1.00 -9.73 3.24
C LEU A 20 -0.34 -10.42 2.95
N VAL A 21 -1.25 -10.35 3.90
CA VAL A 21 -2.65 -10.71 3.75
C VAL A 21 -3.50 -9.44 3.78
N HIS A 22 -4.56 -9.44 2.97
CA HIS A 22 -5.51 -8.34 2.96
C HIS A 22 -6.26 -8.28 4.29
N LEU A 23 -6.41 -7.07 4.83
CA LEU A 23 -7.21 -6.83 6.02
C LEU A 23 -8.52 -6.13 5.67
N VAL A 24 -8.44 -5.03 4.92
CA VAL A 24 -9.61 -4.22 4.55
C VAL A 24 -9.30 -3.35 3.34
N SER A 25 -10.34 -3.08 2.55
CA SER A 25 -10.34 -2.00 1.55
C SER A 25 -11.63 -1.21 1.68
N GLY A 26 -11.57 0.06 1.31
CA GLY A 26 -12.73 0.95 1.32
C GLY A 26 -12.64 1.97 0.20
N LEU A 27 -13.77 2.57 -0.13
CA LEU A 27 -13.86 3.72 -1.01
C LEU A 27 -13.59 5.00 -0.21
N ASP A 28 -12.91 5.96 -0.83
CA ASP A 28 -12.81 7.31 -0.29
C ASP A 28 -14.17 7.97 -0.52
N GLU A 29 -14.87 8.35 0.56
CA GLU A 29 -16.17 9.02 0.48
C GLU A 29 -16.06 10.53 0.15
N GLU A 30 -14.95 10.98 -0.45
CA GLU A 30 -14.65 12.41 -0.55
C GLU A 30 -15.80 13.23 -1.13
N GLU A 31 -16.27 14.15 -0.29
CA GLU A 31 -17.27 15.18 -0.57
C GLU A 31 -16.77 16.00 -1.76
N ARG A 32 -17.57 16.08 -2.83
CA ARG A 32 -17.25 16.77 -4.10
C ARG A 32 -16.92 18.24 -3.88
N THR A 33 -15.71 18.58 -3.43
CA THR A 33 -15.30 19.97 -3.26
C THR A 33 -14.82 20.53 -4.59
N GLY A 34 -15.66 21.35 -5.21
CA GLY A 34 -15.21 22.53 -5.95
C GLY A 34 -14.66 22.35 -7.37
N ALA A 35 -14.86 21.21 -8.02
CA ALA A 35 -14.51 21.09 -9.44
C ALA A 35 -15.43 21.97 -10.32
N MET A 36 -14.96 23.15 -10.69
CA MET A 36 -15.55 24.00 -11.73
C MET A 36 -15.20 23.43 -13.11
N GLY A 37 -15.94 22.42 -13.59
CA GLY A 37 -15.80 21.89 -14.96
C GLY A 37 -15.89 20.36 -15.07
N ALA A 38 -15.67 19.84 -16.28
CA ALA A 38 -15.65 18.40 -16.57
C ALA A 38 -14.31 17.78 -16.13
N VAL A 39 -14.19 17.45 -14.85
CA VAL A 39 -13.06 16.70 -14.32
C VAL A 39 -13.36 15.21 -14.38
N HIS A 40 -12.41 14.41 -14.86
CA HIS A 40 -12.51 12.95 -14.85
C HIS A 40 -12.62 12.45 -13.41
N SER A 41 -13.75 11.83 -13.08
CA SER A 41 -13.97 11.21 -11.77
C SER A 41 -13.31 9.84 -11.76
N ALA A 42 -12.16 9.71 -11.12
CA ALA A 42 -11.63 8.40 -10.77
C ALA A 42 -12.35 7.86 -9.53
N ILE A 43 -12.54 6.54 -9.45
CA ILE A 43 -12.98 5.89 -8.21
C ILE A 43 -11.72 5.71 -7.36
N CYS A 44 -11.69 6.29 -6.17
CA CYS A 44 -10.55 6.25 -5.26
C CYS A 44 -10.89 5.48 -3.98
N GLY A 45 -9.86 5.02 -3.29
CA GLY A 45 -10.02 4.36 -2.01
C GLY A 45 -8.69 4.03 -1.34
N TYR A 46 -8.78 3.30 -0.25
CA TYR A 46 -7.64 2.81 0.52
C TYR A 46 -7.66 1.29 0.63
N THR A 47 -6.51 0.71 0.93
CA THR A 47 -6.39 -0.69 1.31
C THR A 47 -5.33 -0.87 2.38
N GLU A 48 -5.60 -1.78 3.32
CA GLU A 48 -4.70 -2.12 4.42
C GLU A 48 -4.37 -3.62 4.36
N TRP A 49 -3.08 -3.92 4.49
CA TRP A 49 -2.54 -5.27 4.45
C TRP A 49 -1.57 -5.47 5.61
N ALA A 50 -1.45 -6.70 6.11
CA ALA A 50 -0.50 -7.01 7.17
C ALA A 50 0.03 -8.43 7.08
N THR A 51 1.10 -8.75 7.81
CA THR A 51 1.50 -10.14 8.02
C THR A 51 0.56 -10.82 9.03
N ALA A 52 0.22 -12.08 8.78
CA ALA A 52 -0.49 -12.93 9.74
C ALA A 52 0.45 -13.58 10.78
N SER A 53 1.75 -13.31 10.68
CA SER A 53 2.80 -13.88 11.53
C SER A 53 3.72 -12.79 12.07
N ALA A 54 4.55 -13.14 13.06
CA ALA A 54 5.62 -12.26 13.50
C ALA A 54 6.72 -12.12 12.42
N PRO A 55 7.34 -10.93 12.26
CA PRO A 55 6.95 -9.67 12.87
C PRO A 55 5.67 -9.09 12.26
N ALA A 56 4.87 -8.36 13.04
CA ALA A 56 3.57 -7.80 12.64
C ALA A 56 3.73 -6.55 11.77
N VAL A 57 4.07 -6.76 10.50
CA VAL A 57 4.25 -5.70 9.49
C VAL A 57 2.89 -5.27 8.98
N SER A 58 2.67 -3.96 8.87
CA SER A 58 1.51 -3.35 8.22
C SER A 58 1.95 -2.55 7.00
N VAL A 59 1.20 -2.65 5.91
CA VAL A 59 1.40 -1.87 4.68
C VAL A 59 0.03 -1.44 4.16
N GLY A 60 -0.19 -0.13 4.07
CA GLY A 60 -1.41 0.47 3.55
C GLY A 60 -1.11 1.45 2.43
N TRP A 61 -1.99 1.54 1.44
CA TRP A 61 -1.85 2.51 0.35
C TRP A 61 -3.20 2.93 -0.20
N ASP A 62 -3.19 4.10 -0.80
CA ASP A 62 -4.34 4.63 -1.50
C ASP A 62 -4.27 4.19 -2.96
N TRP A 63 -5.43 3.94 -3.56
CA TRP A 63 -5.55 3.47 -4.93
C TRP A 63 -6.62 4.27 -5.68
N HIS A 64 -6.54 4.22 -7.01
CA HIS A 64 -7.60 4.70 -7.88
C HIS A 64 -7.86 3.70 -9.01
N ILE A 65 -9.08 3.67 -9.51
CA ILE A 65 -9.46 2.96 -10.73
C ILE A 65 -9.45 3.95 -11.89
N ASP A 66 -8.67 3.64 -12.92
CA ASP A 66 -8.77 4.30 -14.21
C ASP A 66 -9.93 3.70 -15.00
N THR A 67 -11.07 4.40 -15.02
CA THR A 67 -12.28 3.98 -15.74
C THR A 67 -12.19 4.17 -17.26
N LEU A 68 -11.21 4.94 -17.74
CA LEU A 68 -10.94 5.14 -19.16
C LEU A 68 -10.00 4.08 -19.73
N ALA A 69 -9.17 3.46 -18.88
CA ALA A 69 -8.33 2.34 -19.27
C ALA A 69 -9.16 1.18 -19.85
N ARG A 70 -8.55 0.46 -20.81
CA ARG A 70 -9.12 -0.75 -21.44
C ARG A 70 -8.03 -1.83 -21.45
N PRO A 71 -8.12 -2.88 -20.60
CA PRO A 71 -9.15 -3.10 -19.58
C PRO A 71 -9.06 -2.06 -18.44
N VAL A 72 -10.17 -1.89 -17.71
CA VAL A 72 -10.20 -1.09 -16.48
C VAL A 72 -9.17 -1.66 -15.51
N SER A 73 -8.37 -0.79 -14.89
CA SER A 73 -7.32 -1.20 -13.95
C SER A 73 -7.25 -0.26 -12.76
N ALA A 74 -6.93 -0.82 -11.60
CA ALA A 74 -6.51 -0.06 -10.44
C ALA A 74 -4.99 0.24 -10.50
N ALA A 75 -4.59 1.34 -9.88
CA ALA A 75 -3.21 1.71 -9.66
C ALA A 75 -3.04 2.33 -8.25
N CYS A 76 -1.83 2.26 -7.70
CA CYS A 76 -1.51 3.00 -6.49
C CYS A 76 -1.59 4.51 -6.79
N ARG A 77 -2.20 5.28 -5.89
CA ARG A 77 -2.26 6.74 -5.98
C ARG A 77 -1.00 7.36 -5.37
N ASP A 78 -0.59 6.84 -4.22
CA ASP A 78 0.50 7.37 -3.41
C ASP A 78 1.45 6.25 -2.96
N ALA A 79 2.60 6.63 -2.38
CA ALA A 79 3.55 5.67 -1.82
C ALA A 79 2.96 4.94 -0.60
N PRO A 80 3.19 3.63 -0.44
CA PRO A 80 2.70 2.86 0.69
C PRO A 80 3.19 3.41 2.03
N ARG A 81 2.26 3.49 2.98
CA ARG A 81 2.50 3.76 4.39
C ARG A 81 2.74 2.43 5.10
N SER A 82 3.72 2.39 5.99
CA SER A 82 4.10 1.16 6.69
C SER A 82 4.80 1.44 8.01
N ASN A 83 4.79 0.46 8.91
CA ASN A 83 5.59 0.45 10.13
C ASN A 83 7.00 -0.14 9.93
N VAL A 84 7.50 -0.25 8.69
CA VAL A 84 8.84 -0.81 8.40
C VAL A 84 9.89 0.28 8.26
N MET A 85 11.08 0.04 8.81
CA MET A 85 12.33 0.75 8.49
C MET A 85 13.34 -0.28 7.98
N LEU A 86 13.88 -0.08 6.77
CA LEU A 86 14.94 -0.97 6.29
C LEU A 86 16.26 -0.66 6.97
N VAL A 87 17.01 -1.71 7.30
CA VAL A 87 18.36 -1.61 7.86
C VAL A 87 19.43 -2.22 6.95
N ASP A 88 20.64 -1.70 7.05
CA ASP A 88 21.82 -2.23 6.36
C ASP A 88 22.35 -3.52 7.04
N GLY A 89 23.46 -4.07 6.51
CA GLY A 89 24.09 -5.27 7.06
C GLY A 89 24.65 -5.12 8.48
N GLN A 90 24.72 -3.88 8.99
CA GLN A 90 25.15 -3.54 10.34
C GLN A 90 23.95 -3.19 11.25
N GLY A 91 22.72 -3.29 10.75
CA GLY A 91 21.51 -2.99 11.52
C GLY A 91 21.19 -1.49 11.61
N ARG A 92 21.82 -0.64 10.79
CA ARG A 92 21.56 0.81 10.79
C ARG A 92 20.46 1.16 9.79
N ASP A 93 19.61 2.10 10.17
CA ASP A 93 18.52 2.58 9.33
C ASP A 93 19.06 3.11 7.99
N ILE A 94 18.53 2.59 6.88
CA ILE A 94 18.81 3.10 5.53
C ILE A 94 18.04 4.40 5.30
N GLY A 95 16.90 4.56 5.97
CA GLY A 95 16.05 5.74 5.91
C GLY A 95 14.70 5.53 5.22
N PRO A 96 13.78 6.50 5.40
CA PRO A 96 12.39 6.35 5.01
C PRO A 96 12.18 6.32 3.48
N GLU A 97 12.93 7.12 2.72
CA GLU A 97 12.78 7.23 1.26
C GLU A 97 13.14 5.92 0.55
N TYR A 98 14.26 5.30 0.92
CA TYR A 98 14.67 4.02 0.38
C TYR A 98 13.70 2.90 0.79
N THR A 99 13.22 2.95 2.03
CA THR A 99 12.24 2.00 2.55
C THR A 99 10.93 2.09 1.76
N ALA A 100 10.39 3.29 1.56
CA ALA A 100 9.20 3.54 0.75
C ALA A 100 9.34 3.00 -0.68
N ARG A 101 10.50 3.19 -1.34
CA ARG A 101 10.76 2.63 -2.68
C ARG A 101 10.80 1.11 -2.71
N CYS A 102 11.21 0.45 -1.63
CA CYS A 102 11.18 -1.01 -1.53
C CYS A 102 9.77 -1.52 -1.28
N LEU A 103 9.00 -0.83 -0.43
CA LEU A 103 7.59 -1.14 -0.17
C LEU A 103 6.73 -0.95 -1.43
N GLN A 104 6.96 0.12 -2.19
CA GLN A 104 6.31 0.34 -3.49
C GLN A 104 6.51 -0.87 -4.42
N ARG A 105 7.74 -1.37 -4.55
CA ARG A 105 8.04 -2.55 -5.37
C ARG A 105 7.40 -3.83 -4.83
N LEU A 106 7.33 -3.98 -3.51
CA LEU A 106 6.63 -5.11 -2.89
C LEU A 106 5.13 -5.09 -3.24
N VAL A 107 4.49 -3.92 -3.15
CA VAL A 107 3.08 -3.73 -3.51
C VAL A 107 2.85 -3.93 -5.01
N GLU A 108 3.74 -3.44 -5.87
CA GLU A 108 3.67 -3.66 -7.32
C GLU A 108 3.79 -5.13 -7.73
N ALA A 109 4.56 -5.92 -6.97
CA ALA A 109 4.71 -7.36 -7.19
C ALA A 109 3.56 -8.19 -6.59
N LEU A 110 2.74 -7.60 -5.72
CA LEU A 110 1.60 -8.26 -5.09
C LEU A 110 0.40 -8.26 -6.04
N GLU A 111 -0.30 -9.40 -6.16
CA GLU A 111 -1.57 -9.49 -6.89
C GLU A 111 -2.73 -8.87 -6.09
N TRP A 112 -2.60 -7.61 -5.67
CA TRP A 112 -3.56 -6.94 -4.79
C TRP A 112 -4.82 -6.47 -5.50
N LYS A 113 -4.73 -6.12 -6.79
CA LYS A 113 -5.84 -5.47 -7.52
C LYS A 113 -7.13 -6.30 -7.48
N PRO A 114 -7.13 -7.61 -7.81
CA PRO A 114 -8.35 -8.42 -7.76
C PRO A 114 -8.94 -8.49 -6.35
N VAL A 115 -8.10 -8.56 -5.31
CA VAL A 115 -8.53 -8.64 -3.91
C VAL A 115 -9.22 -7.35 -3.47
N VAL A 116 -8.65 -6.19 -3.83
CA VAL A 116 -9.23 -4.89 -3.50
C VAL A 116 -10.55 -4.67 -4.26
N LEU A 117 -10.59 -4.99 -5.56
CA LEU A 117 -11.80 -4.84 -6.37
C LEU A 117 -12.94 -5.72 -5.87
N ASP A 118 -12.65 -6.96 -5.48
CA ASP A 118 -13.63 -7.86 -4.86
C ASP A 118 -14.12 -7.32 -3.50
N ALA A 119 -13.20 -6.85 -2.65
CA ALA A 119 -13.52 -6.31 -1.32
C ALA A 119 -14.46 -5.09 -1.36
N ILE A 120 -14.35 -4.24 -2.39
CA ILE A 120 -15.25 -3.09 -2.60
C ILE A 120 -16.48 -3.44 -3.44
N GLY A 121 -16.63 -4.69 -3.89
CA GLY A 121 -17.75 -5.15 -4.71
C GLY A 121 -17.75 -4.60 -6.15
N PHE A 122 -16.59 -4.21 -6.69
CA PHE A 122 -16.45 -3.73 -8.06
C PHE A 122 -16.57 -4.90 -9.05
N ARG A 123 -17.53 -4.83 -9.97
CA ARG A 123 -17.86 -5.89 -10.96
C ARG A 123 -17.88 -5.34 -12.38
#